data_AF-A0A174GAR3-F1
#
_entry.id   AF-A0A174GAR3-F1
#
_cell.length_a   1.000
_cell.length_b   1.000
_cell.length_c   1.000
_cell.angle_alpha   90.00
_cell.angle_beta   90.00
_cell.angle_gamma   90.00
#
_symmetry.space_group_name_H-M   'P 1'
#
loop_
_entity.id
_entity.type
_entity.pdbx_description
1 polymer ?
#
loop_
_entity_poly.entity_id
_entity_poly.type
_entity_poly.pdbx_seq_one_letter_code
_entity_poly.pdbx_strand_id
1 'polypeptide(L)'
;MTTVDDVITSFSDDPNLLNVAVSRAKSQFYLVASGNEQPKDCNISDLIAYIEYNNGTVSTSKIHSIFDYLYEQYTDARIAYLKKHKKISEYDSENLTFALLEDILKENINMRHLNIICHLPLYMLIQDYSLLNEEESKYAANINTHIDFLIYNRVSKQPVLAIETDGYTFHKSGTSQSERDIKKDRILELYGIPLVRLSTIGSNEKKIMEDKLNEILHLQTQ
;
A
#
# COMPACT_ATOMS: atom_id res chain seq x y z
N MET A 1 1.96 8.72 -30.32
CA MET A 1 3.22 9.03 -29.62
C MET A 1 3.96 7.73 -29.49
N THR A 2 5.24 7.70 -29.83
CA THR A 2 6.02 6.45 -29.83
C THR A 2 7.34 6.72 -29.14
N THR A 3 7.58 6.03 -28.03
CA THR A 3 8.89 5.89 -27.38
C THR A 3 9.40 4.49 -27.72
N VAL A 4 10.72 4.31 -27.82
CA VAL A 4 11.35 3.05 -28.31
C VAL A 4 12.43 2.58 -27.33
N ASP A 5 12.11 2.61 -26.04
CA ASP A 5 13.04 2.24 -24.99
C ASP A 5 12.90 0.76 -24.63
N ASP A 6 14.04 0.05 -24.52
CA ASP A 6 14.08 -1.35 -24.09
C ASP A 6 13.79 -1.53 -22.59
N VAL A 7 14.05 -0.46 -21.81
CA VAL A 7 13.82 -0.31 -20.38
C VAL A 7 13.22 1.06 -20.15
N ILE A 8 12.18 1.18 -19.32
CA ILE A 8 11.53 2.46 -19.03
C ILE A 8 12.55 3.48 -18.54
N THR A 9 12.61 4.63 -19.23
CA THR A 9 13.46 5.78 -18.89
C THR A 9 12.64 6.90 -18.26
N SER A 10 13.30 7.87 -17.64
CA SER A 10 12.65 9.07 -17.09
C SER A 10 11.92 9.91 -18.15
N PHE A 11 12.33 9.84 -19.42
CA PHE A 11 11.63 10.51 -20.51
C PHE A 11 10.34 9.79 -20.89
N SER A 12 10.39 8.46 -21.05
CA SER A 12 9.20 7.67 -21.36
C SER A 12 8.20 7.67 -20.19
N ASP A 13 8.71 7.69 -18.97
CA ASP A 13 7.91 7.68 -17.74
C ASP A 13 7.40 9.06 -17.33
N ASP A 14 7.58 10.09 -18.16
CA ASP A 14 7.11 11.43 -17.82
C ASP A 14 5.57 11.45 -17.65
N PRO A 15 5.06 11.92 -16.50
CA PRO A 15 3.63 11.86 -16.21
C PRO A 15 2.81 12.74 -17.14
N ASN A 16 3.36 13.85 -17.67
CA ASN A 16 2.63 14.69 -18.60
C ASN A 16 2.54 14.02 -19.97
N LEU A 17 3.63 13.40 -20.41
CA LEU A 17 3.73 12.66 -21.66
C LEU A 17 2.72 11.49 -21.67
N LEU A 18 2.66 10.73 -20.57
CA LEU A 18 1.69 9.64 -20.38
C LEU A 18 0.26 10.16 -20.36
N ASN A 19 -0.03 11.20 -19.56
CA ASN A 19 -1.37 11.78 -19.47
C ASN A 19 -1.87 12.33 -20.81
N VAL A 20 -0.99 12.97 -21.59
CA VAL A 20 -1.33 13.45 -22.94
C VAL A 20 -1.62 12.28 -23.87
N ALA A 21 -0.83 11.21 -23.83
CA ALA A 21 -1.05 10.03 -24.66
C ALA A 21 -2.38 9.34 -24.36
N VAL A 22 -2.71 9.18 -23.08
CA VAL A 22 -3.98 8.58 -22.62
C VAL A 22 -5.17 9.49 -22.96
N SER A 23 -5.11 10.77 -22.59
CA SER A 23 -6.25 11.71 -22.78
C SER A 23 -6.55 12.04 -24.25
N ARG A 24 -5.56 11.93 -25.15
CA ARG A 24 -5.75 12.18 -26.59
C ARG A 24 -6.13 10.94 -27.38
N ALA A 25 -6.13 9.75 -26.76
CA ALA A 25 -6.60 8.54 -27.40
C ALA A 25 -8.09 8.68 -27.75
N LYS A 26 -8.43 8.65 -29.05
CA LYS A 26 -9.81 8.87 -29.50
C LYS A 26 -10.70 7.63 -29.47
N SER A 27 -10.11 6.47 -29.68
CA SER A 27 -10.85 5.21 -29.81
C SER A 27 -10.15 4.07 -29.10
N GLN A 28 -8.84 3.95 -29.28
CA GLN A 28 -8.03 2.91 -28.65
C GLN A 28 -6.70 3.50 -28.19
N PHE A 29 -6.21 2.98 -27.07
CA PHE A 29 -4.87 3.24 -26.55
C PHE A 29 -4.10 1.92 -26.54
N TYR A 30 -2.91 1.92 -27.11
CA TYR A 30 -2.03 0.75 -27.16
C TYR A 30 -0.74 1.07 -26.42
N LEU A 31 -0.44 0.29 -25.39
CA LEU A 31 0.84 0.31 -24.71
C LEU A 31 1.60 -0.96 -25.11
N VAL A 32 2.75 -0.78 -25.73
CA VAL A 32 3.66 -1.88 -26.08
C VAL A 32 4.87 -1.75 -25.17
N ALA A 33 5.05 -2.70 -24.26
CA ALA A 33 6.19 -2.76 -23.36
C ALA A 33 7.13 -3.90 -23.77
N SER A 34 8.43 -3.72 -23.52
CA SER A 34 9.41 -4.79 -23.69
C SER A 34 9.16 -5.92 -22.68
N GLY A 35 9.50 -7.15 -23.06
CA GLY A 35 9.50 -8.31 -22.16
C GLY A 35 10.67 -8.34 -21.17
N ASN A 36 11.57 -7.36 -21.22
CA ASN A 36 12.66 -7.20 -20.26
C ASN A 36 12.12 -6.85 -18.86
N GLU A 37 12.93 -7.09 -17.83
CA GLU A 37 12.64 -6.61 -16.48
C GLU A 37 12.56 -5.07 -16.49
N GLN A 38 11.39 -4.55 -16.11
CA GLN A 38 11.11 -3.13 -16.07
C GLN A 38 11.26 -2.58 -14.65
N PRO A 39 11.62 -1.30 -14.48
CA PRO A 39 11.56 -0.62 -13.20
C PRO A 39 10.17 -0.78 -12.58
N LYS A 40 10.15 -1.14 -11.29
CA LYS A 40 8.95 -1.10 -10.47
C LYS A 40 8.76 0.34 -9.98
N ASP A 41 7.53 0.69 -9.60
CA ASP A 41 7.19 1.98 -8.99
C ASP A 41 7.39 3.20 -9.91
N CYS A 42 7.05 3.05 -11.18
CA CYS A 42 7.03 4.11 -12.19
C CYS A 42 5.65 4.26 -12.85
N ASN A 43 5.36 5.41 -13.49
CA ASN A 43 4.05 5.73 -14.05
C ASN A 43 3.58 4.70 -15.11
N ILE A 44 4.49 4.24 -15.96
CA ILE A 44 4.20 3.21 -16.97
C ILE A 44 3.92 1.86 -16.31
N SER A 45 4.69 1.45 -15.30
CA SER A 45 4.44 0.18 -14.59
C SER A 45 3.08 0.19 -13.89
N ASP A 46 2.68 1.33 -13.31
CA ASP A 46 1.36 1.51 -12.71
C ASP A 46 0.23 1.41 -13.74
N LEU A 47 0.45 1.97 -14.94
CA LEU A 47 -0.50 1.87 -16.04
C LEU A 47 -0.62 0.44 -16.57
N ILE A 48 0.50 -0.30 -16.67
CA ILE A 48 0.49 -1.72 -17.05
C ILE A 48 -0.33 -2.51 -16.03
N ALA A 49 -0.04 -2.39 -14.73
CA ALA A 49 -0.76 -3.09 -13.67
C ALA A 49 -2.26 -2.77 -13.69
N TYR A 50 -2.62 -1.50 -13.91
CA TYR A 50 -4.01 -1.09 -14.07
C TYR A 50 -4.68 -1.75 -15.29
N ILE A 51 -4.02 -1.75 -16.45
CA ILE A 51 -4.55 -2.35 -17.68
C ILE A 51 -4.70 -3.86 -17.51
N GLU A 52 -3.71 -4.56 -16.96
CA GLU A 52 -3.74 -6.01 -16.74
C GLU A 52 -4.91 -6.42 -15.87
N TYR A 53 -5.13 -5.70 -14.77
CA TYR A 53 -6.27 -5.92 -13.87
C TYR A 53 -7.61 -5.72 -14.60
N ASN A 54 -7.78 -4.59 -15.31
CA ASN A 54 -9.05 -4.26 -15.96
C ASN A 54 -9.33 -5.09 -17.22
N ASN A 55 -8.30 -5.60 -17.90
CA ASN A 55 -8.45 -6.47 -19.07
C ASN A 55 -8.72 -7.94 -18.70
N GLY A 56 -8.86 -8.26 -17.41
CA GLY A 56 -9.14 -9.62 -16.96
C GLY A 56 -7.94 -10.56 -17.10
N THR A 57 -6.72 -10.02 -17.05
CA THR A 57 -5.50 -10.85 -17.04
C THR A 57 -5.43 -11.55 -15.69
N VAL A 58 -5.54 -12.87 -15.68
CA VAL A 58 -5.46 -13.65 -14.44
C VAL A 58 -4.00 -13.74 -14.02
N SER A 59 -3.66 -13.10 -12.91
CA SER A 59 -2.38 -13.28 -12.24
C SER A 59 -2.55 -14.14 -10.98
N THR A 60 -1.56 -14.98 -10.68
CA THR A 60 -1.52 -15.75 -9.44
C THR A 60 -0.84 -14.93 -8.36
N SER A 61 -1.61 -14.11 -7.64
CA SER A 61 -1.13 -13.42 -6.44
C SER A 61 -1.47 -14.23 -5.18
N LYS A 62 -0.58 -14.15 -4.18
CA LYS A 62 -0.83 -14.74 -2.86
C LYS A 62 -1.54 -13.78 -1.90
N ILE A 63 -1.59 -12.51 -2.27
CA ILE A 63 -2.34 -11.45 -1.59
C ILE A 63 -3.45 -10.95 -2.50
N HIS A 64 -4.57 -10.58 -1.90
CA HIS A 64 -5.61 -9.89 -2.63
C HIS A 64 -5.11 -8.51 -3.06
N SER A 65 -5.45 -8.13 -4.29
CA SER A 65 -5.30 -6.74 -4.65
C SER A 65 -6.31 -5.91 -3.88
N ILE A 66 -5.92 -4.70 -3.49
CA ILE A 66 -6.88 -3.75 -2.91
C ILE A 66 -7.97 -3.39 -3.93
N PHE A 67 -7.76 -3.66 -5.23
CA PHE A 67 -8.80 -3.55 -6.25
C PHE A 67 -10.07 -4.36 -5.94
N ASP A 68 -9.96 -5.59 -5.44
CA ASP A 68 -11.12 -6.46 -5.16
C ASP A 68 -12.06 -5.78 -4.14
N TYR A 69 -11.49 -5.01 -3.21
CA TYR A 69 -12.24 -4.40 -2.11
C TYR A 69 -12.68 -2.96 -2.36
N LEU A 70 -11.95 -2.21 -3.19
CA LEU A 70 -12.29 -0.82 -3.47
C LEU A 70 -13.45 -0.64 -4.46
N TYR A 71 -13.81 -1.66 -5.23
CA TYR A 71 -14.87 -1.52 -6.24
C TYR A 71 -16.23 -2.07 -5.80
N GLU A 72 -16.28 -2.98 -4.82
CA GLU A 72 -17.51 -3.74 -4.62
C GLU A 72 -18.61 -3.02 -3.83
N GLN A 73 -18.30 -2.21 -2.80
CA GLN A 73 -19.32 -1.49 -1.99
C GLN A 73 -18.76 -0.62 -0.85
N TYR A 74 -17.48 -0.77 -0.49
CA TYR A 74 -16.92 -0.16 0.71
C TYR A 74 -16.42 1.27 0.52
N THR A 75 -16.04 1.66 -0.70
CA THR A 75 -15.30 2.91 -0.93
C THR A 75 -16.15 4.15 -0.67
N ASP A 76 -17.37 4.23 -1.20
CA ASP A 76 -18.17 5.44 -1.04
C ASP A 76 -18.73 5.60 0.38
N ALA A 77 -19.22 4.51 0.98
CA ALA A 77 -19.73 4.52 2.35
C ALA A 77 -18.61 4.81 3.37
N ARG A 78 -17.42 4.23 3.18
CA ARG A 78 -16.27 4.44 4.08
C ARG A 78 -15.61 5.81 3.86
N ILE A 79 -15.48 6.28 2.61
CA ILE A 79 -15.03 7.64 2.31
C ILE A 79 -16.03 8.65 2.89
N ALA A 80 -17.34 8.44 2.76
CA ALA A 80 -18.35 9.31 3.36
C ALA A 80 -18.31 9.27 4.90
N TYR A 81 -18.10 8.09 5.49
CA TYR A 81 -17.94 7.92 6.93
C TYR A 81 -16.70 8.66 7.47
N LEU A 82 -15.54 8.48 6.83
CA LEU A 82 -14.28 9.16 7.18
C LEU A 82 -14.35 10.68 6.92
N LYS A 83 -15.04 11.13 5.85
CA LYS A 83 -15.29 12.55 5.62
C LYS A 83 -16.19 13.17 6.70
N LYS A 84 -17.10 12.38 7.29
CA LYS A 84 -18.05 12.83 8.33
C LYS A 84 -17.47 12.74 9.75
N HIS A 85 -16.55 11.81 10.00
CA HIS A 85 -15.91 11.60 11.29
C HIS A 85 -14.43 11.96 11.19
N LYS A 86 -14.03 13.08 11.78
CA LYS A 86 -12.61 13.50 11.86
C LYS A 86 -11.73 12.50 12.64
N LYS A 87 -12.34 11.62 13.42
CA LYS A 87 -11.66 10.61 14.23
C LYS A 87 -11.76 9.27 13.50
N ILE A 88 -10.62 8.72 13.11
CA ILE A 88 -10.52 7.45 12.39
C ILE A 88 -10.50 6.23 13.33
N SER A 89 -10.18 6.47 14.61
CA SER A 89 -10.03 5.46 15.66
C SER A 89 -10.46 6.01 17.02
N GLU A 90 -10.80 5.15 17.98
CA GLU A 90 -11.00 5.56 19.37
C GLU A 90 -9.70 6.01 20.06
N TYR A 91 -8.54 5.52 19.61
CA TYR A 91 -7.22 5.80 20.18
C TYR A 91 -6.61 7.09 19.62
N ASP A 92 -6.26 8.03 20.49
CA ASP A 92 -5.69 9.31 20.06
C ASP A 92 -4.35 9.15 19.33
N SER A 93 -3.56 8.14 19.70
CA SER A 93 -2.30 7.79 19.03
C SER A 93 -2.49 7.49 17.55
N GLU A 94 -3.46 6.66 17.20
CA GLU A 94 -3.74 6.29 15.81
C GLU A 94 -4.26 7.49 15.00
N ASN A 95 -5.04 8.37 15.62
CA ASN A 95 -5.50 9.60 14.96
C ASN A 95 -4.34 10.57 14.66
N LEU A 96 -3.37 10.67 15.58
CA LEU A 96 -2.15 11.45 15.37
C LEU A 96 -1.29 10.82 14.27
N THR A 97 -1.14 9.49 14.29
CA THR A 97 -0.44 8.75 13.23
C THR A 97 -1.09 9.01 11.87
N PHE A 98 -2.41 8.92 11.76
CA PHE A 98 -3.11 9.17 10.51
C PHE A 98 -2.90 10.59 9.98
N ALA A 99 -3.02 11.60 10.84
CA ALA A 99 -2.75 12.98 10.46
C ALA A 99 -1.31 13.16 9.95
N LEU A 100 -0.33 12.57 10.64
CA LEU A 100 1.07 12.56 10.23
C LEU A 100 1.25 11.92 8.85
N LEU A 101 0.65 10.75 8.62
CA LEU A 101 0.75 10.05 7.33
C LEU A 101 0.09 10.86 6.20
N GLU A 102 -1.06 11.47 6.45
CA GLU A 102 -1.69 12.38 5.49
C GLU A 102 -0.79 13.56 5.11
N ASP A 103 -0.12 14.16 6.09
CA ASP A 103 0.79 15.29 5.85
C ASP A 103 2.00 14.86 5.01
N ILE A 104 2.65 13.74 5.34
CA ILE A 104 3.77 13.18 4.57
C ILE A 104 3.40 12.95 3.10
N LEU A 105 2.26 12.29 2.86
CA LEU A 105 1.82 11.99 1.49
C LEU A 105 1.40 13.24 0.70
N LYS A 106 0.91 14.29 1.37
CA LYS A 106 0.51 15.56 0.73
C LYS A 106 1.72 16.46 0.42
N GLU A 107 2.71 16.51 1.31
CA GLU A 107 3.89 17.36 1.19
C GLU A 107 4.85 16.89 0.09
N ASN A 108 4.96 15.57 -0.14
CA ASN A 108 5.85 15.02 -1.15
C ASN A 108 5.12 14.72 -2.47
N ILE A 109 5.49 15.45 -3.54
CA ILE A 109 4.87 15.27 -4.86
C ILE A 109 5.04 13.86 -5.43
N ASN A 110 6.16 13.20 -5.11
CA ASN A 110 6.46 11.84 -5.57
C ASN A 110 5.59 10.80 -4.86
N MET A 111 4.98 11.14 -3.72
CA MET A 111 4.13 10.23 -2.95
C MET A 111 2.63 10.46 -3.22
N ARG A 112 2.28 11.42 -4.08
CA ARG A 112 0.87 11.75 -4.34
C ARG A 112 0.08 10.56 -4.86
N HIS A 113 0.68 9.66 -5.63
CA HIS A 113 -0.01 8.48 -6.16
C HIS A 113 -0.39 7.47 -5.07
N LEU A 114 0.07 7.63 -3.83
CA LEU A 114 -0.26 6.78 -2.69
C LEU A 114 -1.52 7.24 -1.94
N ASN A 115 -2.10 6.34 -1.16
CA ASN A 115 -3.19 6.62 -0.24
C ASN A 115 -3.20 5.62 0.93
N ILE A 116 -4.03 5.87 1.93
CA ILE A 116 -4.05 5.13 3.19
C ILE A 116 -5.40 4.43 3.38
N ILE A 117 -5.38 3.17 3.81
CA ILE A 117 -6.53 2.46 4.38
C ILE A 117 -6.26 2.25 5.86
N CYS A 118 -7.19 2.67 6.71
CA CYS A 118 -7.10 2.42 8.16
C CYS A 118 -7.79 1.10 8.50
N HIS A 119 -7.37 0.40 9.56
CA HIS A 119 -8.02 -0.79 10.10
C HIS A 119 -8.44 -1.80 9.03
N LEU A 120 -7.47 -2.27 8.24
CA LEU A 120 -7.73 -3.30 7.23
C LEU A 120 -7.69 -4.67 7.91
N PRO A 121 -8.78 -5.46 7.92
CA PRO A 121 -8.72 -6.82 8.43
C PRO A 121 -7.69 -7.65 7.65
N LEU A 122 -6.81 -8.36 8.36
CA LEU A 122 -5.68 -9.07 7.73
C LEU A 122 -6.15 -10.17 6.77
N TYR A 123 -7.26 -10.84 7.06
CA TYR A 123 -7.83 -11.85 6.16
C TYR A 123 -8.28 -11.28 4.81
N MET A 124 -8.53 -9.96 4.72
CA MET A 124 -8.82 -9.30 3.44
C MET A 124 -7.55 -9.08 2.64
N LEU A 125 -6.37 -9.08 3.25
CA LEU A 125 -5.12 -8.94 2.52
C LEU A 125 -4.60 -10.28 2.01
N ILE A 126 -4.79 -11.35 2.78
CA ILE A 126 -4.23 -12.68 2.48
C ILE A 126 -5.21 -13.52 1.65
N GLN A 127 -4.80 -13.88 0.43
CA GLN A 127 -5.58 -14.70 -0.49
C GLN A 127 -5.20 -16.19 -0.38
N ASP A 128 -3.90 -16.49 -0.41
CA ASP A 128 -3.38 -17.86 -0.39
C ASP A 128 -2.61 -18.13 0.90
N TYR A 129 -3.20 -18.92 1.80
CA TYR A 129 -2.65 -19.26 3.11
C TYR A 129 -1.53 -20.31 3.07
N SER A 130 -1.11 -20.78 1.89
CA SER A 130 -0.11 -21.85 1.72
C SER A 130 1.26 -21.56 2.35
N LEU A 131 1.60 -20.28 2.56
CA LEU A 131 2.85 -19.87 3.19
C LEU A 131 2.82 -19.92 4.72
N LEU A 132 1.64 -20.06 5.32
CA LEU A 132 1.44 -19.93 6.76
C LEU A 132 1.40 -21.30 7.45
N ASN A 133 1.92 -21.36 8.67
CA ASN A 133 1.67 -22.50 9.54
C ASN A 133 0.26 -22.43 10.15
N GLU A 134 -0.18 -23.51 10.80
CA GLU A 134 -1.55 -23.62 11.33
C GLU A 134 -1.93 -22.48 12.29
N GLU A 135 -1.01 -22.05 13.15
CA GLU A 135 -1.29 -20.95 14.09
C GLU A 135 -1.36 -19.60 13.38
N GLU A 136 -0.49 -19.36 12.40
CA GLU A 136 -0.49 -18.15 11.58
C GLU A 136 -1.74 -18.08 10.71
N SER A 137 -2.18 -19.20 10.12
CA SER A 137 -3.43 -19.25 9.35
C SER A 137 -4.64 -18.89 10.21
N LYS A 138 -4.73 -19.46 11.42
CA LYS A 138 -5.79 -19.12 12.39
C LYS A 138 -5.74 -17.66 12.80
N TYR A 139 -4.55 -17.11 13.00
CA TYR A 139 -4.36 -15.71 13.36
C TYR A 139 -4.75 -14.75 12.22
N ALA A 140 -4.31 -15.04 10.99
CA ALA A 140 -4.61 -14.25 9.80
C ALA A 140 -6.10 -14.29 9.42
N ALA A 141 -6.77 -15.43 9.59
CA ALA A 141 -8.20 -15.59 9.31
C ALA A 141 -9.12 -14.95 10.37
N ASN A 142 -8.58 -14.46 11.48
CA ASN A 142 -9.39 -13.86 12.55
C ASN A 142 -9.90 -12.47 12.15
N ILE A 143 -11.22 -12.28 12.21
CA ILE A 143 -11.88 -11.01 11.88
C ILE A 143 -11.44 -9.82 12.73
N ASN A 144 -10.92 -10.09 13.94
CA ASN A 144 -10.45 -9.06 14.85
C ASN A 144 -8.98 -8.68 14.65
N THR A 145 -8.27 -9.39 13.76
CA THR A 145 -6.89 -9.06 13.41
C THR A 145 -6.89 -8.03 12.30
N HIS A 146 -6.42 -6.83 12.61
CA HIS A 146 -6.37 -5.70 11.69
C HIS A 146 -4.93 -5.22 11.52
N ILE A 147 -4.66 -4.64 10.36
CA ILE A 147 -3.52 -3.75 10.12
C ILE A 147 -4.02 -2.33 10.38
N ASP A 148 -3.35 -1.57 11.24
CA ASP A 148 -3.81 -0.24 11.63
C ASP A 148 -3.84 0.71 10.44
N PHE A 149 -2.76 0.72 9.64
CA PHE A 149 -2.71 1.45 8.38
C PHE A 149 -2.03 0.66 7.28
N LEU A 150 -2.61 0.70 6.09
CA LEU A 150 -1.99 0.20 4.87
C LEU A 150 -1.86 1.35 3.87
N ILE A 151 -0.63 1.68 3.50
CA ILE A 151 -0.33 2.53 2.35
C ILE A 151 -0.43 1.67 1.09
N TYR A 152 -1.13 2.18 0.09
CA TYR A 152 -1.31 1.52 -1.20
C TYR A 152 -1.19 2.50 -2.36
N ASN A 153 -0.88 1.98 -3.55
CA ASN A 153 -0.84 2.76 -4.77
C ASN A 153 -2.25 2.95 -5.36
N ARG A 154 -2.67 4.20 -5.60
CA ARG A 154 -4.01 4.55 -6.09
C ARG A 154 -4.26 4.15 -7.54
N VAL A 155 -3.21 3.98 -8.34
CA VAL A 155 -3.32 3.56 -9.74
C VAL A 155 -3.31 2.04 -9.81
N SER A 156 -2.28 1.40 -9.26
CA SER A 156 -2.05 -0.04 -9.40
C SER A 156 -2.73 -0.92 -8.35
N LYS A 157 -3.38 -0.37 -7.31
CA LYS A 157 -4.13 -1.25 -6.38
C LYS A 157 -3.24 -1.95 -5.35
N GLN A 158 -1.92 -1.82 -5.46
CA GLN A 158 -1.01 -2.68 -4.73
C GLN A 158 -0.74 -2.15 -3.32
N PRO A 159 -0.66 -3.04 -2.32
CA PRO A 159 -0.15 -2.68 -1.00
C PRO A 159 1.33 -2.29 -1.11
N VAL A 160 1.72 -1.23 -0.42
CA VAL A 160 3.08 -0.67 -0.45
C VAL A 160 3.76 -0.81 0.90
N LEU A 161 3.07 -0.45 1.99
CA LEU A 161 3.64 -0.44 3.34
C LEU A 161 2.53 -0.61 4.39
N ALA A 162 2.68 -1.59 5.27
CA ALA A 162 1.86 -1.73 6.47
C ALA A 162 2.47 -0.91 7.63
N ILE A 163 1.61 -0.36 8.47
CA ILE A 163 2.00 0.45 9.63
C ILE A 163 1.12 0.08 10.82
N GLU A 164 1.75 -0.07 11.98
CA GLU A 164 1.11 -0.32 13.27
C GLU A 164 1.50 0.78 14.26
N THR A 165 0.57 1.16 15.14
CA THR A 165 0.82 2.15 16.18
C THR A 165 0.90 1.49 17.54
N ASP A 166 2.12 1.31 18.05
CA ASP A 166 2.35 0.59 19.30
C ASP A 166 2.32 1.53 20.53
N GLY A 167 1.34 1.29 21.41
CA GLY A 167 1.24 1.96 22.71
C GLY A 167 2.26 1.44 23.73
N TYR A 168 2.95 2.37 24.41
CA TYR A 168 4.01 2.08 25.40
C TYR A 168 3.66 1.05 26.48
N THR A 169 2.39 0.93 26.87
CA THR A 169 1.96 0.05 27.97
C THR A 169 2.08 -1.44 27.69
N PHE A 170 2.41 -1.87 26.46
CA PHE A 170 2.27 -3.27 26.06
C PHE A 170 3.53 -3.99 25.56
N HIS A 171 4.70 -3.33 25.51
CA HIS A 171 5.96 -3.99 25.15
C HIS A 171 6.65 -4.71 26.31
N LYS A 172 5.95 -5.64 26.96
CA LYS A 172 6.61 -6.66 27.79
C LYS A 172 6.72 -7.94 26.97
N SER A 173 7.95 -8.38 26.74
CA SER A 173 8.25 -9.70 26.16
C SER A 173 7.53 -10.78 26.97
N GLY A 174 6.82 -11.69 26.28
CA GLY A 174 6.03 -12.75 26.91
C GLY A 174 4.57 -12.39 27.21
N THR A 175 4.07 -11.27 26.67
CA THR A 175 2.63 -10.98 26.65
C THR A 175 1.95 -11.59 25.42
N SER A 176 0.65 -11.85 25.53
CA SER A 176 -0.16 -12.30 24.37
C SER A 176 -0.09 -11.31 23.19
N GLN A 177 0.09 -10.01 23.46
CA GLN A 177 0.27 -9.00 22.42
C GLN A 177 1.58 -9.21 21.66
N SER A 178 2.70 -9.41 22.37
CA SER A 178 4.00 -9.68 21.76
C SER A 178 3.98 -10.92 20.85
N GLU A 179 3.25 -11.98 21.22
CA GLU A 179 3.11 -13.17 20.37
C GLU A 179 2.30 -12.89 19.10
N ARG A 180 1.26 -12.05 19.20
CA ARG A 180 0.46 -11.62 18.05
C ARG A 180 1.28 -10.75 17.11
N ASP A 181 2.08 -9.85 17.66
CA ASP A 181 2.96 -8.97 16.88
C ASP A 181 3.98 -9.78 16.08
N ILE A 182 4.66 -10.75 16.72
CA ILE A 182 5.59 -11.65 16.03
C ILE A 182 4.91 -12.40 14.88
N LYS A 183 3.68 -12.90 15.10
CA LYS A 183 2.90 -13.57 14.04
C LYS A 183 2.58 -12.63 12.89
N LYS A 184 2.12 -11.42 13.19
CA LYS A 184 1.77 -10.41 12.19
C LYS A 184 2.98 -10.00 11.36
N ASP A 185 4.10 -9.72 12.02
CA ASP A 185 5.36 -9.33 11.38
C ASP A 185 5.82 -10.42 10.40
N ARG A 186 5.84 -11.68 10.86
CA ARG A 186 6.22 -12.82 10.02
C ARG A 186 5.26 -13.06 8.86
N ILE A 187 3.96 -12.92 9.08
CA ILE A 187 2.96 -13.05 8.01
C ILE A 187 3.25 -11.99 6.94
N LEU A 188 3.33 -10.72 7.30
CA LEU A 188 3.56 -9.63 6.34
C LEU A 188 4.88 -9.81 5.59
N GLU A 189 5.94 -10.24 6.27
CA GLU A 189 7.23 -10.58 5.64
C GLU A 189 7.10 -11.69 4.58
N LEU A 190 6.38 -12.79 4.90
CA LEU A 190 6.17 -13.91 3.97
C LEU A 190 5.43 -13.50 2.69
N TYR A 191 4.55 -12.50 2.78
CA TYR A 191 3.83 -11.95 1.63
C TYR A 191 4.55 -10.75 0.99
N GLY A 192 5.75 -10.41 1.46
CA GLY A 192 6.58 -9.34 0.88
C GLY A 192 6.03 -7.94 1.13
N ILE A 193 5.27 -7.74 2.20
CA ILE A 193 4.71 -6.45 2.58
C ILE A 193 5.57 -5.84 3.69
N PRO A 194 6.30 -4.75 3.42
CA PRO A 194 7.07 -4.05 4.45
C PRO A 194 6.17 -3.61 5.60
N LEU A 195 6.72 -3.61 6.82
CA LEU A 195 6.03 -3.18 8.04
C LEU A 195 6.86 -2.14 8.78
N VAL A 196 6.20 -1.09 9.27
CA VAL A 196 6.75 -0.12 10.22
C VAL A 196 5.89 -0.09 11.48
N ARG A 197 6.53 -0.16 12.65
CA ARG A 197 5.86 0.02 13.95
C ARG A 197 6.24 1.38 14.52
N LEU A 198 5.24 2.25 14.72
CA LEU A 198 5.43 3.60 15.27
C LEU A 198 5.13 3.58 16.76
N SER A 199 6.12 3.93 17.58
CA SER A 199 5.96 4.00 19.03
C SER A 199 5.35 5.33 19.45
N THR A 200 4.39 5.32 20.40
CA THR A 200 3.74 6.54 20.91
C THR A 200 4.62 7.46 21.77
N ILE A 201 5.91 7.18 21.96
CA ILE A 201 6.85 7.97 22.78
C ILE A 201 8.00 8.55 21.93
N GLY A 202 8.07 8.18 20.65
CA GLY A 202 9.06 8.74 19.74
C GLY A 202 8.81 10.22 19.45
N SER A 203 9.80 10.85 18.82
CA SER A 203 9.65 12.18 18.21
C SER A 203 10.12 12.18 16.75
N ASN A 204 10.31 11.00 16.17
CA ASN A 204 10.96 10.78 14.87
C ASN A 204 10.09 9.96 13.91
N GLU A 205 8.81 9.77 14.21
CA GLU A 205 7.85 9.01 13.40
C GLU A 205 7.82 9.52 11.97
N LYS A 206 7.81 10.85 11.79
CA LYS A 206 7.84 11.49 10.47
C LYS A 206 9.03 11.03 9.65
N LYS A 207 10.23 11.13 10.23
CA LYS A 207 11.47 10.79 9.56
C LYS A 207 11.56 9.28 9.24
N ILE A 208 11.15 8.42 10.18
CA ILE A 208 11.11 6.97 9.97
C ILE A 208 10.22 6.63 8.77
N MET A 209 9.04 7.26 8.69
CA MET A 209 8.11 7.06 7.59
C MET A 209 8.64 7.58 6.26
N GLU A 210 9.23 8.78 6.24
CA GLU A 210 9.83 9.36 5.03
C GLU A 210 11.00 8.52 4.52
N ASP A 211 11.93 8.14 5.41
CA ASP A 211 13.07 7.30 5.06
C ASP A 211 12.60 5.95 4.51
N LYS A 212 11.61 5.32 5.14
CA LYS A 212 11.10 4.02 4.68
C LYS A 212 10.37 4.11 3.35
N LEU A 213 9.54 5.14 3.15
CA LEU A 213 8.86 5.34 1.87
C LEU A 213 9.85 5.69 0.76
N ASN A 214 10.88 6.50 1.04
CA ASN A 214 11.92 6.78 0.05
C ASN A 214 12.71 5.51 -0.33
N GLU A 215 13.01 4.64 0.65
CA GLU A 215 13.64 3.33 0.40
C GLU A 215 12.79 2.46 -0.52
N ILE A 216 11.49 2.30 -0.18
CA ILE A 216 10.56 1.44 -0.93
C ILE A 216 10.33 1.98 -2.34
N LEU A 217 10.13 3.29 -2.47
CA LEU A 217 9.86 3.94 -3.77
C LEU A 217 11.14 4.21 -4.58
N HIS A 218 12.32 3.78 -4.08
CA HIS A 218 13.61 4.03 -4.70
C HIS A 218 13.88 5.52 -5.02
N LEU A 219 13.37 6.42 -4.18
CA LEU A 219 13.57 7.86 -4.33
C LEU A 219 14.96 8.21 -3.78
N GLN A 220 15.80 8.85 -4.61
CA GLN A 220 17.11 9.34 -4.15
C GLN A 220 16.91 10.38 -3.04
N THR A 221 17.54 10.15 -1.89
CA THR A 221 17.65 11.15 -0.83
C THR A 221 18.48 12.31 -1.36
N GLN A 222 17.88 13.49 -1.50
CA GLN A 222 18.59 14.72 -1.88
C GLN A 222 19.58 15.15 -0.80
#